data_AF-A0A1X9XT79-F1
#
_entry.id   AF-A0A1X9XT79-F1
#
_cell.length_a   1.000
_cell.length_b   1.000
_cell.length_c   1.000
_cell.angle_alpha   90.00
_cell.angle_beta   90.00
_cell.angle_gamma   90.00
#
_symmetry.space_group_name_H-M   'P 1'
#
loop_
_entity.id
_entity.type
_entity.pdbx_description
1 polymer ?
#
loop_
_entity_poly.entity_id
_entity_poly.type
_entity_poly.pdbx_seq_one_letter_code
_entity_poly.pdbx_strand_id
1 'polypeptide(L)'
;REGDGVPADARLEVANDLVLDESLLTGESLPVDKQQGTPVYSGTLVVKGQGLGEVTATGSRTEFGRIGQSLAVLDFIKTHPNS
;
A
#
# COMPACT_ATOMS: atom_id res chain seq x y z
N ARG A 1 -2.44 5.61 -12.01
CA ARG A 1 -3.14 6.88 -12.36
C ARG A 1 -4.49 6.87 -11.66
N GLU A 2 -5.25 7.96 -11.68
CA GLU A 2 -6.59 8.00 -11.07
C GLU A 2 -7.43 6.77 -11.41
N GLY A 3 -8.07 6.19 -10.38
CA GLY A 3 -8.83 4.95 -10.46
C GLY A 3 -8.00 3.67 -10.35
N ASP A 4 -6.67 3.73 -10.44
CA ASP A 4 -5.81 2.56 -10.30
C ASP A 4 -5.41 2.31 -8.85
N GLY A 5 -5.31 1.04 -8.49
CA GLY A 5 -4.57 0.62 -7.31
C GLY A 5 -3.07 0.73 -7.54
N VAL A 6 -2.35 1.09 -6.48
CA VAL A 6 -0.89 1.05 -6.47
C VAL A 6 -0.44 -0.42 -6.36
N PRO A 7 0.32 -0.97 -7.32
CA PRO A 7 0.62 -2.40 -7.36
C PRO A 7 1.83 -2.82 -6.51
N ALA A 8 2.66 -1.86 -6.09
CA ALA A 8 3.93 -2.09 -5.42
C ALA A 8 4.25 -0.90 -4.50
N ASP A 9 5.11 -1.11 -3.50
CA ASP A 9 5.60 0.02 -2.72
C ASP A 9 6.65 0.76 -3.55
N ALA A 10 6.60 2.08 -3.52
CA ALA A 10 7.48 2.93 -4.30
C ALA A 10 7.80 4.24 -3.59
N ARG A 11 8.85 4.92 -4.03
CA ARG A 11 9.16 6.30 -3.66
C ARG A 11 8.90 7.20 -4.85
N LEU A 12 8.13 8.27 -4.66
CA LEU A 12 7.75 9.15 -5.76
C LEU A 12 8.95 9.94 -6.30
N GLU A 13 9.18 9.83 -7.59
CA GLU A 13 10.09 10.67 -8.38
C GLU A 13 9.35 11.92 -8.87
N VAL A 14 8.06 11.77 -9.21
CA VAL A 14 7.17 12.83 -9.69
C VAL A 14 5.78 12.62 -9.09
N ALA A 15 5.15 13.70 -8.63
CA ALA A 15 3.77 13.71 -8.15
C ALA A 15 3.03 14.93 -8.74
N ASN A 16 1.97 14.69 -9.49
CA ASN A 16 1.11 15.73 -10.08
C ASN A 16 -0.29 15.58 -9.51
N ASP A 17 -0.64 16.44 -8.53
CA ASP A 17 -1.90 16.41 -7.79
C ASP A 17 -2.28 15.00 -7.30
N LEU A 18 -1.26 14.23 -6.90
CA LEU A 18 -1.43 12.82 -6.55
C LEU A 18 -2.06 12.71 -5.18
N VAL A 19 -3.27 12.15 -5.13
CA VAL A 19 -4.01 11.89 -3.90
C VAL A 19 -4.29 10.40 -3.82
N LEU A 20 -3.97 9.78 -2.68
CA LEU A 20 -4.18 8.36 -2.42
C LEU A 20 -5.19 8.14 -1.30
N ASP A 21 -6.04 7.12 -1.45
CA ASP A 21 -6.81 6.52 -0.36
C ASP A 21 -5.96 5.41 0.26
N GLU A 22 -5.55 5.61 1.51
CA GLU A 22 -4.72 4.67 2.29
C GLU A 22 -5.53 3.90 3.35
N SER A 23 -6.88 3.96 3.28
CA SER A 23 -7.76 3.33 4.26
C SER A 23 -7.56 1.83 4.42
N LEU A 24 -7.15 1.13 3.35
CA LEU A 24 -6.85 -0.30 3.39
C LEU A 24 -5.59 -0.62 4.22
N LEU A 25 -4.69 0.34 4.40
CA LEU A 25 -3.43 0.15 5.12
C LEU A 25 -3.49 0.73 6.54
N THR A 26 -4.10 1.91 6.70
CA THR A 26 -4.12 2.64 7.98
C THR A 26 -5.45 2.52 8.72
N GLY A 27 -6.53 2.15 8.02
CA GLY A 27 -7.90 2.22 8.54
C GLY A 27 -8.52 3.62 8.50
N GLU A 28 -7.81 4.62 7.98
CA GLU A 28 -8.28 6.01 7.90
C GLU A 28 -8.77 6.33 6.47
N SER A 29 -10.04 6.72 6.33
CA SER A 29 -10.66 7.03 5.03
C SER A 29 -10.39 8.43 4.50
N LEU A 30 -9.48 9.19 5.11
CA LEU A 30 -9.13 10.52 4.63
C LEU A 30 -8.09 10.40 3.51
N PRO A 31 -8.38 10.91 2.29
CA PRO A 31 -7.41 10.91 1.22
C PRO A 31 -6.16 11.71 1.60
N VAL A 32 -4.99 11.23 1.20
CA VAL A 32 -3.69 11.80 1.54
C VAL A 32 -3.02 12.35 0.29
N ASP A 33 -2.71 13.65 0.30
CA ASP A 33 -1.88 14.28 -0.72
C ASP A 33 -0.44 13.77 -0.66
N LYS A 34 0.10 13.39 -1.82
CA LYS A 34 1.46 12.88 -1.96
C LYS A 34 2.33 13.84 -2.76
N GLN A 35 3.58 13.93 -2.36
CA GLN A 35 4.57 14.82 -2.96
C GLN A 35 5.78 14.03 -3.45
N GLN A 36 6.62 14.66 -4.27
CA GLN A 36 7.89 14.07 -4.66
C GLN A 36 8.70 13.63 -3.42
N GLY A 37 9.28 12.45 -3.50
CA GLY A 37 10.10 11.85 -2.44
C GLY A 37 9.31 11.14 -1.35
N THR A 38 7.98 11.24 -1.32
CA THR A 38 7.17 10.50 -0.33
C THR A 38 6.97 9.04 -0.76
N PRO A 39 6.88 8.12 0.21
CA PRO A 39 6.53 6.74 -0.09
C PRO A 39 5.06 6.62 -0.51
N VAL A 40 4.79 5.64 -1.35
CA VAL A 40 3.45 5.14 -1.69
C VAL A 40 3.45 3.64 -1.50
N TYR A 41 2.31 3.09 -1.09
CA TYR A 41 2.21 1.71 -0.68
C TYR A 41 1.26 0.93 -1.57
N SER A 42 1.61 -0.33 -1.83
CA SER A 42 0.75 -1.27 -2.50
C SER A 42 -0.60 -1.42 -1.78
N GLY A 43 -1.67 -1.60 -2.53
CA GLY A 43 -3.02 -1.71 -1.98
C GLY A 43 -3.68 -0.37 -1.64
N THR A 44 -2.99 0.76 -1.81
CA THR A 44 -3.62 2.09 -1.80
C THR A 44 -4.26 2.40 -3.16
N LEU A 45 -5.28 3.26 -3.20
CA LEU A 45 -6.00 3.62 -4.43
C LEU A 45 -5.68 5.06 -4.83
N VAL A 46 -5.38 5.31 -6.10
CA VAL A 46 -5.22 6.67 -6.61
C VAL A 46 -6.58 7.32 -6.80
N VAL A 47 -6.91 8.28 -5.94
CA VAL A 47 -8.17 9.03 -5.98
C VAL A 47 -8.12 10.16 -7.00
N LYS A 48 -6.94 10.75 -7.20
CA LYS A 48 -6.75 11.87 -8.13
C LYS A 48 -5.31 11.91 -8.62
N GLY A 49 -5.15 12.38 -9.86
CA GLY A 49 -3.86 12.76 -10.40
C GLY A 49 -2.99 11.57 -10.80
N GLN A 50 -1.68 11.80 -10.86
CA GLN A 50 -0.73 10.81 -11.30
C GLN A 50 0.67 11.06 -10.75
N GLY A 51 1.44 9.99 -10.62
CA GLY A 51 2.84 10.06 -10.23
C GLY A 51 3.68 9.02 -10.96
N LEU A 52 4.98 9.23 -10.90
CA LEU A 52 6.00 8.27 -11.30
C LEU A 52 6.88 8.04 -10.06
N GLY A 53 7.29 6.80 -9.84
CA GLY A 53 8.13 6.47 -8.70
C GLY A 53 9.00 5.26 -8.95
N GLU A 54 10.09 5.19 -8.19
CA GLU A 54 10.97 4.03 -8.15
C GLU A 54 10.38 2.99 -7.20
N VAL A 55 10.25 1.75 -7.68
CA VAL A 55 9.73 0.63 -6.87
C VAL A 55 10.75 0.26 -5.79
N THR A 56 10.31 0.27 -4.54
CA THR A 56 11.14 -0.09 -3.37
C THR A 56 10.84 -1.49 -2.86
N ALA A 57 9.60 -1.98 -3.02
CA ALA A 57 9.25 -3.36 -2.69
C ALA A 57 8.10 -3.90 -3.55
N THR A 58 8.09 -5.23 -3.72
CA THR A 58 7.06 -5.96 -4.50
C THR A 58 6.64 -7.23 -3.76
N GLY A 59 5.42 -7.70 -4.07
CA GLY A 59 4.88 -8.96 -3.55
C GLY A 59 4.87 -9.01 -2.02
N SER A 60 5.35 -10.11 -1.44
CA SER A 60 5.41 -10.33 0.01
C SER A 60 6.29 -9.33 0.76
N ARG A 61 7.14 -8.56 0.07
CA ARG A 61 8.01 -7.57 0.70
C ARG A 61 7.33 -6.22 0.90
N THR A 62 6.17 -5.97 0.30
CA THR A 62 5.44 -4.70 0.50
C THR A 62 4.84 -4.61 1.90
N GLU A 63 4.53 -3.41 2.39
CA GLU A 63 3.81 -3.22 3.67
C GLU A 63 2.53 -4.06 3.70
N PHE A 64 1.72 -3.96 2.64
CA PHE A 64 0.49 -4.73 2.48
C PHE A 64 0.76 -6.25 2.45
N GLY A 65 1.81 -6.68 1.75
CA GLY A 65 2.21 -8.08 1.68
C GLY A 65 2.66 -8.64 3.04
N ARG A 66 3.32 -7.83 3.87
CA ARG A 66 3.73 -8.22 5.23
C ARG A 66 2.56 -8.29 6.20
N ILE A 67 1.56 -7.40 6.06
CA ILE A 67 0.29 -7.50 6.78
C ILE A 67 -0.41 -8.81 6.41
N GLY A 68 -0.54 -9.10 5.11
CA GLY A 68 -1.16 -10.34 4.64
C GLY A 68 -0.48 -11.61 5.17
N GLN A 69 0.86 -11.65 5.20
CA GLN A 69 1.61 -12.76 5.80
C GLN A 69 1.37 -12.89 7.30
N SER A 70 1.37 -11.77 8.03
CA SER A 70 1.14 -11.79 9.49
C SER A 70 -0.24 -12.34 9.83
N LEU A 71 -1.27 -11.95 9.06
CA LEU A 71 -2.62 -12.47 9.21
C LEU A 71 -2.69 -13.97 8.89
N ALA A 72 -2.01 -14.43 7.84
CA ALA A 72 -1.96 -15.85 7.49
C ALA A 72 -1.30 -16.71 8.59
N VAL A 73 -0.25 -16.20 9.24
CA VAL A 73 0.39 -16.88 10.39
C VAL A 73 -0.57 -16.99 11.57
N LEU A 74 -1.32 -15.92 11.88
CA LEU A 74 -2.32 -15.95 12.95
C LEU A 74 -3.44 -16.97 12.68
N ASP A 75 -3.89 -17.07 11.43
CA ASP A 75 -4.89 -18.06 11.02
C ASP A 75 -4.36 -19.50 11.14
N PHE A 76 -3.08 -19.72 10.80
CA PHE A 76 -2.41 -21.01 10.98
C PHE A 76 -2.34 -21.43 12.47
N ILE A 77 -1.98 -20.50 13.36
CA ILE A 77 -1.94 -20.76 14.81
C ILE A 77 -3.37 -21.04 15.34
N LYS A 78 -4.38 -20.32 14.86
CA LYS A 78 -5.77 -20.50 15.31
C LYS A 78 -6.39 -21.79 14.82
N THR A 79 -6.04 -22.27 13.63
CA THR A 79 -6.52 -23.54 13.07
C THR A 79 -5.82 -24.76 13.68
N HIS A 80 -4.71 -24.57 14.40
CA HIS A 80 -4.03 -25.63 15.15
C HIS A 80 -3.83 -25.23 16.62
N PRO A 81 -4.92 -25.12 17.41
CA PRO A 81 -4.79 -24.90 18.84
C PRO A 81 -4.38 -26.21 19.51
N ASN A 82 -3.11 -26.31 19.91
CA ASN A 82 -2.49 -27.40 20.69
C ASN A 82 -2.59 -28.82 20.07
N SER A 83 -1.47 -29.29 19.52
CA SER A 83 -1.06 -30.69 19.75
C SER A 83 -0.32 -30.79 21.07
#